data_AF-A0A8B8ZRK6-F1
#
_entry.id   AF-A0A8B8ZRK6-F1
#
_cell.length_a   1.000
_cell.length_b   1.000
_cell.length_c   1.000
_cell.angle_alpha   90.00
_cell.angle_beta   90.00
_cell.angle_gamma   90.00
#
_symmetry.space_group_name_H-M   'P 1'
#
loop_
_entity.id
_entity.type
_entity.pdbx_description
1 polymer ?
#
loop_
_entity_poly.entity_id
_entity_poly.type
_entity_poly.pdbx_seq_one_letter_code
_entity_poly.pdbx_strand_id
1 'polypeptide(L)'
;MHQTTLSLQDLFHEENLCNSTGLCLDESLLCRISLNKFSSETEENTCLACRKSVKNIFIQLKAPKLRMKIMETLIENCKEADENEEQCKQIVCMYVPLILSKLDKQKPSDRCRLMNLCDEGISL
;
A
#
# COMPACT_ATOMS: atom_id res chain seq x y z
N MET A 1 11.91 -4.26 -21.48
CA MET A 1 11.79 -3.11 -20.55
C MET A 1 10.53 -2.24 -20.76
N HIS A 2 9.89 -2.20 -21.95
CA HIS A 2 8.58 -1.55 -22.12
C HIS A 2 7.40 -2.44 -21.68
N GLN A 3 7.51 -3.76 -21.85
CA GLN A 3 6.48 -4.73 -21.45
C GLN A 3 6.34 -4.88 -19.93
N THR A 4 7.43 -4.86 -19.17
CA THR A 4 7.39 -4.99 -17.70
C THR A 4 6.64 -3.82 -17.02
N THR A 5 6.65 -2.64 -17.65
CA THR A 5 5.89 -1.46 -17.16
C THR A 5 4.39 -1.61 -17.44
N LEU A 6 4.00 -2.23 -18.55
CA LEU A 6 2.61 -2.46 -18.92
C LEU A 6 1.94 -3.46 -17.98
N SER A 7 2.59 -4.59 -17.66
CA SER A 7 2.01 -5.58 -16.74
C SER A 7 1.86 -5.07 -15.30
N LEU A 8 2.79 -4.24 -14.82
CA LEU A 8 2.66 -3.59 -13.52
C LEU A 8 1.57 -2.51 -13.53
N GLN A 9 1.47 -1.73 -14.61
CA GLN A 9 0.37 -0.77 -14.77
C GLN A 9 -0.99 -1.47 -14.80
N ASP A 10 -1.09 -2.63 -15.44
CA ASP A 10 -2.32 -3.41 -15.51
C ASP A 10 -2.68 -4.02 -14.14
N LEU A 11 -1.71 -4.54 -13.38
CA LEU A 11 -1.96 -5.07 -12.03
C LEU A 11 -2.40 -4.00 -11.02
N PHE A 12 -1.86 -2.78 -11.15
CA PHE A 12 -2.25 -1.63 -10.33
C PHE A 12 -3.30 -0.75 -11.00
N HIS A 13 -3.83 -1.18 -12.16
CA HIS A 13 -4.95 -0.51 -12.80
C HIS A 13 -6.15 -0.64 -11.87
N GLU A 14 -6.84 0.48 -11.64
CA GLU A 14 -7.89 0.61 -10.62
C GLU A 14 -8.91 -0.53 -10.70
N GLU A 15 -9.33 -0.89 -11.91
CA GLU A 15 -10.29 -1.96 -12.20
C GLU A 15 -9.78 -3.37 -11.85
N ASN A 16 -8.51 -3.67 -12.13
CA ASN A 16 -7.94 -4.99 -11.83
C ASN A 16 -7.70 -5.14 -10.32
N LEU A 17 -7.21 -4.08 -9.68
CA LEU A 17 -7.04 -4.07 -8.23
C LEU A 17 -8.40 -4.24 -7.52
N CYS A 18 -9.41 -3.54 -8.01
CA CYS A 18 -10.81 -3.61 -7.57
C CYS A 18 -11.39 -5.03 -7.71
N ASN A 19 -11.25 -5.65 -8.87
CA ASN A 19 -11.77 -6.99 -9.16
C ASN A 19 -11.08 -8.06 -8.33
N SER A 20 -9.74 -8.01 -8.22
CA SER A 20 -8.96 -9.00 -7.47
C SER A 20 -9.10 -8.86 -5.96
N THR A 21 -9.37 -7.66 -5.45
CA THR A 21 -9.61 -7.43 -4.01
C THR A 21 -11.07 -7.57 -3.61
N GLY A 22 -11.99 -7.67 -4.58
CA GLY A 22 -13.44 -7.69 -4.35
C GLY A 22 -13.98 -6.35 -3.83
N LEU A 23 -13.27 -5.25 -4.10
CA LEU A 23 -13.63 -3.89 -3.68
C LEU A 23 -14.48 -3.15 -4.73
N CYS A 24 -14.93 -3.83 -5.78
CA CYS A 24 -15.73 -3.21 -6.82
C CYS A 24 -17.10 -2.75 -6.34
N LEU A 25 -17.32 -1.47 -6.56
CA LEU A 25 -18.55 -0.77 -6.27
C LEU A 25 -19.54 -1.12 -7.39
N ASP A 26 -20.43 -2.06 -7.13
CA ASP A 26 -21.72 -2.03 -7.80
C ASP A 26 -22.43 -0.73 -7.37
N GLU A 27 -23.06 -0.03 -8.29
CA GLU A 27 -23.67 1.28 -8.05
C GLU A 27 -24.77 1.23 -6.96
N SER A 28 -25.25 0.01 -6.62
CA SER A 28 -26.16 -0.25 -5.49
C SER A 28 -25.48 -0.60 -4.15
N LEU A 29 -24.20 -0.97 -4.16
CA LEU A 29 -23.35 -1.30 -3.02
C LEU A 29 -22.28 -0.21 -2.83
N LEU A 30 -22.73 1.05 -2.80
CA LEU A 30 -22.10 2.09 -1.99
C LEU A 30 -22.00 1.59 -0.55
N CYS A 31 -20.99 0.77 -0.32
CA CYS A 31 -20.69 0.15 0.93
C CYS A 31 -20.55 1.26 1.97
N ARG A 32 -20.85 0.94 3.23
CA ARG A 32 -20.87 1.85 4.38
C ARG A 32 -19.54 2.54 4.72
N ILE A 33 -18.61 2.60 3.79
CA ILE A 33 -17.51 3.55 3.77
C ILE A 33 -17.93 4.66 2.80
N SER A 34 -18.64 5.66 3.32
CA SER A 34 -18.86 6.89 2.57
C SER A 34 -17.52 7.57 2.30
N LEU A 35 -16.92 7.29 1.15
CA LEU A 35 -15.88 8.15 0.57
C LEU A 35 -16.45 9.51 0.13
N ASN A 36 -17.78 9.68 0.17
CA ASN A 36 -18.48 10.95 -0.03
C ASN A 36 -19.18 11.48 1.23
N LYS A 37 -18.72 11.11 2.43
CA LYS A 37 -18.95 11.94 3.63
C LYS A 37 -17.70 12.75 3.97
N PHE A 38 -17.05 13.30 2.95
CA PHE A 38 -16.39 14.60 3.05
C PHE A 38 -17.43 15.74 2.94
N SER A 39 -18.59 15.59 3.59
CA SER A 39 -19.42 16.76 3.87
C SER A 39 -18.75 17.46 5.06
N SER A 40 -17.90 18.43 4.75
CA SER A 40 -17.14 19.27 5.69
C SER A 40 -16.28 18.52 6.73
N GLU A 41 -15.52 17.51 6.32
CA GLU A 41 -14.32 17.17 7.08
C GLU A 41 -13.26 18.20 6.72
N THR A 42 -12.87 19.04 7.68
CA THR A 42 -11.73 19.95 7.51
C THR A 42 -10.52 19.11 7.08
N GLU A 43 -9.59 19.67 6.30
CA GLU A 43 -8.34 19.00 5.89
C GLU A 43 -7.60 18.34 7.07
N GLU A 44 -7.81 18.89 8.27
CA GLU A 44 -7.37 18.35 9.56
C GLU A 44 -7.89 16.93 9.86
N ASN A 45 -9.15 16.62 9.54
CA ASN A 45 -9.74 15.28 9.73
C ASN A 45 -9.16 14.24 8.77
N THR A 46 -8.93 14.59 7.50
CA THR A 46 -8.24 13.72 6.51
C THR A 46 -6.83 13.40 6.96
N CYS A 47 -6.10 14.42 7.40
CA CYS A 47 -4.72 14.28 7.85
C CYS A 47 -4.63 13.42 9.11
N LEU A 48 -5.54 13.61 10.08
CA LEU A 48 -5.61 12.79 11.28
C LEU A 48 -5.92 11.33 10.95
N ALA A 49 -6.90 11.08 10.09
CA ALA A 49 -7.27 9.74 9.64
C ALA A 49 -6.08 9.05 8.95
N CYS A 50 -5.38 9.75 8.06
CA CYS A 50 -4.18 9.23 7.42
C CYS A 50 -3.10 8.87 8.45
N ARG A 51 -2.76 9.79 9.36
CA ARG A 51 -1.72 9.56 10.37
C ARG A 51 -2.04 8.34 11.24
N LYS A 52 -3.30 8.18 11.65
CA LYS A 52 -3.77 7.03 12.44
C LYS A 52 -3.65 5.72 11.67
N SER A 53 -4.10 5.70 10.42
CA SER A 53 -4.05 4.53 9.54
C SER A 53 -2.61 4.11 9.24
N VAL A 54 -1.75 5.06 8.82
CA VAL A 54 -0.33 4.79 8.53
C VAL A 54 0.39 4.31 9.79
N LYS A 55 0.12 4.90 10.96
CA LYS A 55 0.68 4.43 12.23
C LYS A 55 0.31 2.98 12.51
N ASN A 56 -0.96 2.61 12.33
CA ASN A 56 -1.42 1.24 12.55
C ASN A 56 -0.73 0.26 11.60
N ILE A 57 -0.65 0.61 10.31
CA ILE A 57 0.06 -0.19 9.30
C ILE A 57 1.54 -0.36 9.70
N PHE A 58 2.21 0.71 10.12
CA PHE A 58 3.62 0.65 10.54
C PHE A 58 3.84 -0.23 11.76
N ILE A 59 2.93 -0.21 12.73
CA ILE A 59 2.97 -1.11 13.89
C ILE A 59 2.83 -2.56 13.43
N GLN A 60 1.89 -2.86 12.54
CA GLN A 60 1.69 -4.21 12.03
C GLN A 60 2.89 -4.70 11.22
N LEU A 61 3.45 -3.85 10.35
CA LEU A 61 4.64 -4.17 9.54
C LEU A 61 5.90 -4.41 10.38
N LYS A 62 5.91 -4.07 11.67
CA LYS A 62 6.98 -4.43 12.62
C LYS A 62 6.85 -5.84 13.17
N ALA A 63 5.66 -6.44 13.12
CA ALA A 63 5.44 -7.78 13.66
C ALA A 63 6.24 -8.81 12.84
N PRO A 64 7.12 -9.62 13.47
CA PRO A 64 7.94 -10.60 12.76
C PRO A 64 7.12 -11.57 11.91
N LYS A 65 5.96 -11.99 12.43
CA LYS A 65 5.03 -12.87 11.72
C LYS A 65 4.48 -12.26 10.43
N LEU A 66 4.15 -10.96 10.44
CA LEU A 66 3.65 -10.30 9.23
C LEU A 66 4.77 -10.08 8.20
N ARG A 67 5.98 -9.75 8.65
CA ARG A 67 7.15 -9.62 7.77
C ARG A 67 7.47 -10.91 7.03
N MET A 68 7.46 -12.02 7.76
CA MET A 68 7.65 -13.35 7.20
C MET A 68 6.55 -13.67 6.19
N LYS A 69 5.28 -13.44 6.55
CA LYS A 69 4.16 -13.66 5.63
C LYS A 69 4.27 -12.83 4.34
N ILE A 70 4.64 -11.55 4.44
CA ILE A 70 4.85 -10.69 3.26
C ILE A 70 5.95 -11.28 2.36
N MET A 71 7.05 -11.75 2.95
CA MET A 71 8.14 -12.37 2.20
C MET A 71 7.69 -13.64 1.49
N GLU A 72 7.04 -14.55 2.23
CA GLU A 72 6.56 -15.84 1.72
C GLU A 72 5.58 -15.63 0.57
N THR A 73 4.60 -14.75 0.74
CA THR A 73 3.63 -14.43 -0.33
C THR A 73 4.31 -13.86 -1.57
N LEU A 74 5.29 -12.96 -1.42
CA LEU A 74 6.02 -12.41 -2.57
C LEU A 74 6.89 -13.46 -3.27
N ILE A 75 7.50 -14.38 -2.52
CA ILE A 75 8.27 -15.51 -3.06
C ILE A 75 7.35 -16.49 -3.80
N GLU A 76 6.17 -16.78 -3.25
CA GLU A 76 5.19 -17.67 -3.88
C GLU A 76 4.72 -17.11 -5.23
N ASN A 77 4.48 -15.80 -5.31
CA ASN A 77 4.07 -15.12 -6.53
C ASN A 77 5.19 -15.04 -7.59
N CYS A 78 6.46 -15.28 -7.23
CA CYS A 78 7.54 -15.36 -8.23
C CYS A 78 7.36 -16.51 -9.23
N LYS A 79 6.51 -17.50 -8.92
CA LYS A 79 6.14 -18.56 -9.89
C LYS A 79 5.40 -18.02 -11.12
N GLU A 80 4.78 -16.86 -10.99
CA GLU A 80 4.05 -16.17 -12.07
C GLU A 80 4.97 -15.20 -12.85
N ALA A 81 6.26 -15.12 -12.51
CA ALA A 81 7.18 -14.21 -13.18
C ALA A 81 7.62 -14.76 -14.54
N ASP A 82 7.23 -14.07 -15.62
CA ASP A 82 7.47 -14.47 -17.02
C ASP A 82 8.95 -14.69 -17.38
N GLU A 83 9.87 -13.91 -16.78
CA GLU A 83 11.25 -13.83 -17.26
C GLU A 83 12.25 -14.70 -16.49
N ASN A 84 12.06 -14.94 -15.17
CA ASN A 84 12.85 -15.88 -14.35
C ASN A 84 12.38 -15.93 -12.88
N GLU A 85 11.79 -17.06 -12.44
CA GLU A 85 11.35 -17.27 -11.04
C GLU A 85 12.50 -17.09 -10.02
N GLU A 86 13.69 -17.62 -10.29
CA GLU A 86 14.81 -17.55 -9.36
C GLU A 86 15.36 -16.13 -9.21
N GLN A 87 15.40 -15.36 -10.29
CA GLN A 87 15.78 -13.95 -10.23
C GLN A 87 14.76 -13.14 -9.42
N CYS A 88 13.46 -13.41 -9.59
CA CYS A 88 12.41 -12.78 -8.80
C CYS A 88 12.61 -13.09 -7.30
N LYS A 89 12.82 -14.35 -6.93
CA LYS A 89 13.08 -14.75 -5.53
C LYS A 89 14.28 -14.04 -4.94
N GLN A 90 15.38 -13.93 -5.70
CA GLN A 90 16.59 -13.21 -5.27
C GLN A 90 16.29 -11.74 -4.98
N ILE A 91 15.55 -11.07 -5.86
CA ILE A 91 15.13 -9.67 -5.67
C ILE A 91 14.26 -9.55 -4.42
N VAL A 92 13.27 -10.41 -4.25
CA VAL A 92 12.37 -10.39 -3.08
C VAL A 92 13.16 -10.56 -1.78
N CYS A 93 14.01 -11.58 -1.70
CA CYS A 93 14.87 -11.84 -0.53
C CYS A 93 15.81 -10.67 -0.21
N MET A 94 16.28 -9.95 -1.21
CA MET A 94 17.21 -8.84 -1.02
C MET A 94 16.50 -7.55 -0.63
N TYR A 95 15.44 -7.17 -1.34
CA TYR A 95 14.81 -5.85 -1.22
C TYR A 95 13.71 -5.78 -0.17
N VAL A 96 12.91 -6.83 0.03
CA VAL A 96 11.80 -6.78 0.98
C VAL A 96 12.27 -6.53 2.43
N PRO A 97 13.32 -7.19 2.96
CA PRO A 97 13.83 -6.87 4.30
C PRO A 97 14.32 -5.42 4.41
N LEU A 98 14.99 -4.93 3.37
CA LEU A 98 15.52 -3.57 3.31
C LEU A 98 14.39 -2.54 3.31
N ILE A 99 13.34 -2.77 2.53
CA ILE A 99 12.16 -1.90 2.47
C ILE A 99 11.45 -1.88 3.82
N LEU A 100 11.17 -3.04 4.43
CA LEU A 100 10.52 -3.12 5.74
C LEU A 100 11.34 -2.43 6.84
N SER A 101 12.66 -2.58 6.79
CA SER A 101 13.59 -1.92 7.72
C SER A 101 13.67 -0.40 7.50
N LYS A 102 13.51 0.08 6.27
CA LYS A 102 13.40 1.52 5.98
C LYS A 102 12.07 2.08 6.49
N LEU A 103 10.97 1.35 6.31
CA LEU A 103 9.64 1.73 6.80
C LEU A 103 9.59 1.87 8.32
N ASP A 104 10.39 1.11 9.07
CA ASP A 104 10.48 1.22 10.54
C ASP A 104 10.86 2.60 11.04
N LYS A 105 11.61 3.35 10.23
CA LYS A 105 12.16 4.67 10.54
C LYS A 105 11.28 5.81 10.01
N GLN A 106 10.24 5.49 9.24
CA GLN A 106 9.35 6.49 8.65
C GLN A 106 8.36 7.01 9.68
N LYS A 107 8.04 8.31 9.61
CA LYS A 107 6.98 8.90 10.42
C LYS A 107 5.66 8.87 9.63
N PRO A 108 4.53 8.59 10.31
CA PRO A 108 3.21 8.68 9.66
C PRO A 108 2.92 10.05 9.05
N SER A 109 3.42 11.13 9.66
CA SER A 109 3.32 12.51 9.13
C SER A 109 3.93 12.64 7.75
N ASP A 110 5.14 12.13 7.57
CA ASP A 110 5.94 12.31 6.36
C ASP A 110 5.32 11.53 5.21
N ARG A 111 4.80 10.33 5.51
CA ARG A 111 3.99 9.52 4.59
C ARG A 111 2.70 10.21 4.17
N CYS A 112 1.96 10.78 5.10
CA CYS A 112 0.70 11.46 4.78
C CYS A 112 0.92 12.75 3.97
N ARG A 113 2.03 13.46 4.22
CA ARG A 113 2.46 14.59 3.37
C ARG A 113 2.83 14.14 1.97
N LEU A 114 3.59 13.05 1.84
CA LEU A 114 3.92 12.47 0.53
C LEU A 114 2.67 12.07 -0.27
N MET A 115 1.59 11.69 0.41
CA MET A 115 0.30 11.36 -0.20
C MET A 115 -0.61 12.59 -0.42
N ASN A 116 -0.13 13.81 -0.13
CA ASN A 116 -0.90 15.06 -0.16
C ASN A 116 -2.18 15.00 0.71
N LEU A 117 -2.16 14.21 1.79
CA LEU A 117 -3.25 14.07 2.76
C LEU A 117 -3.03 14.93 4.02
N CYS A 118 -1.88 15.59 4.12
CA CYS A 118 -1.53 16.52 5.17
C CYS A 118 -0.68 17.64 4.56
N ASP A 119 -0.90 18.87 4.99
CA ASP A 119 -0.03 19.98 4.61
C ASP A 119 1.41 19.80 5.12
N GLU A 120 2.33 20.44 4.39
CA GLU A 120 3.77 20.45 4.70
C GLU A 120 4.09 21.13 6.04
N GLY A 121 3.11 21.70 6.75
CA GLY A 121 3.31 22.21 8.09
C GLY A 121 2.07 22.80 8.74
N ILE A 122 1.43 22.02 9.61
CA ILE A 122 1.14 22.49 10.97
C ILE A 122 1.56 21.39 11.95
N SER A 123 2.75 21.57 12.52
CA SER A 123 3.08 21.04 13.83
C SER A 123 2.52 22.03 14.84
N LEU A 124 1.46 21.64 15.55
CA LEU A 124 1.27 22.01 16.95
C LEU A 124 1.33 20.73 17.77
#